data_AF-A0A7W1SQ15-F1
#
_entry.id   AF-A0A7W1SQ15-F1
#
_cell.length_a   1.000
_cell.length_b   1.000
_cell.length_c   1.000
_cell.angle_alpha   90.00
_cell.angle_beta   90.00
_cell.angle_gamma   90.00
#
_symmetry.space_group_name_H-M   'P 1'
#
loop_
_entity.id
_entity.type
_entity.pdbx_description
1 polymer ?
#
loop_
_entity_poly.entity_id
_entity_poly.type
_entity_poly.pdbx_seq_one_letter_code
_entity_poly.pdbx_strand_id
1 'polypeptide(L)'
;MKVKKQLIIDKYIAKPIAYLLNFIVRIFGKIFSIDHSLEKEFKTIAICKFKGMGSIIQATPMIYSIRKRYPKANIIFISTEANRKILEKINWVDTIVTIDDNSIFSLITSNI
;
A
#
# COMPACT_ATOMS: atom_id res chain seq x y z
N MET A 1 -6.43 4.18 -15.45
CA MET A 1 -5.55 4.80 -16.48
C MET A 1 -4.97 3.72 -17.38
N LYS A 2 -4.66 4.01 -18.65
CA LYS A 2 -3.95 3.04 -19.51
C LYS A 2 -2.54 2.77 -18.96
N VAL A 3 -2.12 1.51 -18.94
CA VAL A 3 -0.80 1.06 -18.41
C VAL A 3 0.35 1.84 -19.03
N LYS A 4 0.32 2.09 -20.36
CA LYS A 4 1.34 2.90 -21.04
C LYS A 4 1.49 4.31 -20.44
N LYS A 5 0.39 4.96 -20.05
CA LYS A 5 0.42 6.28 -19.39
C LYS A 5 1.00 6.19 -17.99
N GLN A 6 0.66 5.14 -17.23
CA GLN A 6 1.22 4.88 -15.89
C GLN A 6 2.76 4.74 -15.98
N LEU A 7 3.27 3.96 -16.94
CA LEU A 7 4.71 3.79 -17.16
C LEU A 7 5.43 5.11 -17.51
N ILE A 8 4.81 5.98 -18.31
CA ILE A 8 5.38 7.30 -18.66
C ILE A 8 5.47 8.18 -17.41
N ILE A 9 4.40 8.23 -16.61
CA ILE A 9 4.38 9.00 -15.37
C ILE A 9 5.43 8.47 -14.39
N ASP A 10 5.55 7.15 -14.26
CA ASP A 10 6.56 6.54 -13.38
C ASP A 10 7.98 6.95 -13.78
N LYS A 11 8.27 6.92 -15.09
CA LYS A 11 9.59 7.24 -15.62
C LYS A 11 9.97 8.70 -15.45
N TYR A 12 9.05 9.62 -15.73
CA TYR A 12 9.37 11.05 -15.82
C TYR A 12 9.01 11.85 -14.57
N ILE A 13 8.03 11.39 -13.79
CA ILE A 13 7.53 12.12 -12.62
C ILE A 13 7.90 11.35 -11.34
N ALA A 14 7.51 10.08 -11.23
CA ALA A 14 7.71 9.34 -9.98
C ALA A 14 9.19 9.12 -9.67
N LYS A 15 10.03 8.82 -10.68
CA LYS A 15 11.47 8.59 -10.46
C LYS A 15 12.20 9.82 -9.91
N PRO A 16 12.10 11.03 -10.49
CA PRO A 16 12.69 12.24 -9.88
C PRO A 16 12.16 12.54 -8.48
N ILE A 17 10.84 12.42 -8.28
CA ILE A 17 10.23 12.63 -6.96
C ILE A 17 10.78 11.63 -5.94
N ALA A 18 10.94 10.36 -6.32
CA ALA A 18 11.48 9.33 -5.44
C ALA A 18 12.93 9.62 -5.04
N TYR A 19 13.76 10.17 -5.94
CA TYR A 19 15.12 10.60 -5.57
C TYR A 19 15.10 11.75 -4.57
N LEU A 20 14.25 12.75 -4.80
CA LEU A 20 14.09 13.88 -3.88
C LEU A 20 13.59 13.43 -2.50
N LEU A 21 12.53 12.62 -2.46
CA LEU A 21 11.97 12.07 -1.22
C LEU A 21 13.01 11.20 -0.49
N ASN A 22 13.80 10.39 -1.20
CA ASN A 22 14.87 9.61 -0.58
C ASN A 22 15.94 10.50 0.07
N PHE A 23 16.31 11.60 -0.58
CA PHE A 23 17.25 12.56 0.01
C PHE A 23 16.66 13.17 1.30
N ILE A 24 15.41 13.60 1.24
CA ILE A 24 14.68 14.16 2.39
C ILE A 24 14.57 13.15 3.54
N VAL A 25 14.17 11.91 3.26
CA VAL A 25 14.04 10.84 4.27
C VAL A 25 15.39 10.52 4.93
N ARG A 26 16.51 10.58 4.21
CA ARG A 26 17.83 10.38 4.81
C ARG A 26 18.21 11.48 5.79
N ILE A 27 17.85 12.73 5.49
CA ILE A 27 18.06 13.85 6.41
C ILE A 27 17.20 13.65 7.65
N PHE A 28 15.90 13.42 7.46
CA PHE A 28 14.97 13.24 8.58
C PHE A 28 15.26 11.98 9.41
N GLY A 29 15.73 10.90 8.79
CA GLY A 29 16.14 9.69 9.49
C GLY A 29 17.28 9.94 10.48
N LYS A 30 18.23 10.83 10.13
CA LYS A 30 19.31 11.24 11.04
C LYS A 30 18.83 12.15 12.17
N ILE A 31 17.81 12.97 11.92
CA ILE A 31 17.28 13.91 12.91
C ILE A 31 16.37 13.21 13.91
N PHE A 32 15.47 12.35 13.43
CA PHE A 32 14.39 11.77 14.25
C PHE A 32 14.69 10.38 14.81
N SER A 33 15.75 9.70 14.38
CA SER A 33 16.14 8.37 14.87
C SER A 33 14.96 7.38 14.99
N ILE A 34 14.15 7.31 13.93
CA ILE A 34 12.93 6.50 13.89
C ILE A 34 13.28 5.04 14.19
N ASP A 35 12.57 4.43 15.16
CA ASP A 35 12.73 3.01 15.48
C ASP A 35 12.07 2.11 14.41
N HIS A 36 12.92 1.40 13.67
CA HIS A 36 12.53 0.43 12.65
C HIS A 36 12.49 -1.02 13.16
N SER A 37 12.59 -1.24 14.48
CA SER A 37 12.48 -2.57 15.07
C SER A 37 11.13 -3.23 14.72
N LEU A 38 11.18 -4.53 14.47
CA LEU A 38 9.99 -5.37 14.28
C LEU A 38 9.57 -6.09 15.57
N GLU A 39 10.28 -5.86 16.67
CA GLU A 39 10.06 -6.45 17.99
C GLU A 39 9.08 -5.60 18.81
N LYS A 40 7.94 -5.27 18.22
CA LYS A 40 6.88 -4.50 18.87
C LYS A 40 5.50 -5.00 18.51
N GLU A 41 4.54 -4.71 19.37
CA GLU A 41 3.13 -4.98 19.09
C GLU A 41 2.59 -3.91 18.12
N PHE A 42 2.42 -4.29 16.86
CA PHE A 42 1.85 -3.41 15.85
C PHE A 42 0.34 -3.27 16.05
N LYS A 43 -0.14 -2.04 16.24
CA LYS A 43 -1.58 -1.75 16.34
C LYS A 43 -2.27 -1.68 14.97
N THR A 44 -1.52 -1.34 13.93
CA THR A 44 -2.05 -1.17 12.57
C THR A 44 -1.02 -1.65 11.56
N ILE A 45 -1.46 -2.41 10.58
CA ILE A 45 -0.63 -2.96 9.51
C ILE A 45 -1.30 -2.64 8.18
N ALA A 46 -0.63 -1.86 7.34
CA ALA A 46 -1.11 -1.51 6.01
C ALA A 46 -0.43 -2.39 4.95
N ILE A 47 -1.24 -3.10 4.16
CA ILE A 47 -0.79 -3.92 3.04
C ILE A 47 -1.17 -3.21 1.74
N CYS A 48 -0.19 -2.68 1.02
CA CYS A 48 -0.41 -1.94 -0.22
C CYS A 48 -0.18 -2.85 -1.43
N LYS A 49 -1.23 -3.19 -2.19
CA LYS A 49 -1.12 -3.98 -3.42
C LYS A 49 -2.22 -3.67 -4.41
N PHE A 50 -1.85 -3.14 -5.58
CA PHE A 50 -2.79 -2.50 -6.51
C PHE A 50 -3.06 -3.29 -7.79
N LYS A 51 -2.09 -4.06 -8.29
CA LYS A 51 -2.16 -4.68 -9.63
C LYS A 51 -2.26 -6.19 -9.54
N GLY A 52 -3.13 -6.76 -10.40
CA GLY A 52 -3.24 -8.19 -10.66
C GLY A 52 -4.02 -8.95 -9.59
N MET A 53 -5.28 -9.27 -9.87
CA MET A 53 -6.16 -10.07 -9.01
C MET A 53 -5.49 -11.39 -8.56
N GLY A 54 -4.85 -12.12 -9.49
CA GLY A 54 -4.15 -13.36 -9.15
C GLY A 54 -3.02 -13.16 -8.12
N SER A 55 -2.31 -12.03 -8.18
CA SER A 55 -1.26 -11.73 -7.21
C SER A 55 -1.82 -11.34 -5.83
N ILE A 56 -3.04 -10.80 -5.76
CA ILE A 56 -3.75 -10.57 -4.50
C ILE A 56 -4.14 -11.90 -3.86
N ILE A 57 -4.67 -12.83 -4.66
CA ILE A 57 -5.01 -14.19 -4.19
C ILE A 57 -3.76 -14.92 -3.66
N GLN A 58 -2.63 -14.79 -4.36
CA GLN A 58 -1.35 -15.36 -3.89
C GLN A 58 -0.82 -14.69 -2.62
N ALA A 59 -1.24 -13.46 -2.30
CA ALA A 59 -0.87 -12.80 -1.05
C ALA A 59 -1.70 -13.29 0.14
N THR A 60 -2.82 -13.99 -0.08
CA THR A 60 -3.73 -14.47 0.98
C THR A 60 -3.00 -15.25 2.09
N PRO A 61 -2.10 -16.22 1.82
CA PRO A 61 -1.35 -16.92 2.88
C PRO A 61 -0.45 -15.98 3.72
N MET A 62 0.07 -14.91 3.13
CA MET A 62 0.85 -13.90 3.86
C MET A 62 -0.07 -13.10 4.79
N ILE A 63 -1.25 -12.69 4.33
CA ILE A 63 -2.25 -11.99 5.16
C ILE A 63 -2.66 -12.87 6.34
N TYR A 64 -2.87 -14.17 6.13
CA TYR A 64 -3.15 -15.13 7.19
C TYR A 64 -2.06 -15.14 8.26
N SER A 65 -0.80 -15.29 7.85
CA SER A 65 0.34 -15.33 8.76
C SER A 65 0.49 -14.02 9.54
N ILE A 66 0.22 -12.88 8.91
CA ILE A 66 0.20 -11.58 9.59
C ILE A 66 -0.91 -11.55 10.64
N ARG A 67 -2.14 -11.94 10.31
CA ARG A 67 -3.25 -12.02 11.27
C ARG A 67 -2.93 -12.95 12.44
N LYS A 68 -2.35 -14.12 12.17
CA LYS A 68 -1.97 -15.08 13.22
C LYS A 68 -0.90 -14.51 14.16
N ARG A 69 0.09 -13.80 13.60
CA ARG A 69 1.18 -13.17 14.37
C ARG A 69 0.72 -11.95 15.15
N TYR A 70 -0.20 -11.17 14.58
CA TYR A 70 -0.71 -9.92 15.15
C TYR A 70 -2.25 -9.93 15.23
N PRO A 71 -2.85 -10.78 16.10
CA PRO A 71 -4.29 -11.00 16.13
C PRO A 71 -5.09 -9.73 16.46
N LYS A 72 -4.50 -8.81 17.25
CA LYS A 72 -5.10 -7.55 17.69
C LYS A 72 -4.84 -6.36 16.74
N ALA A 73 -3.99 -6.52 15.74
CA ALA A 73 -3.68 -5.42 14.82
C ALA A 73 -4.86 -5.16 13.89
N ASN A 74 -5.14 -3.88 13.61
CA ASN A 74 -5.99 -3.50 12.49
C ASN A 74 -5.24 -3.72 11.16
N ILE A 75 -5.64 -4.72 10.38
CA ILE A 75 -5.05 -5.02 9.08
C ILE A 75 -5.84 -4.29 8.00
N ILE A 76 -5.19 -3.27 7.42
CA ILE A 76 -5.73 -2.46 6.35
C ILE A 76 -5.15 -2.97 5.03
N PHE A 77 -6.01 -3.24 4.05
CA PHE A 77 -5.58 -3.58 2.69
C PHE A 77 -5.89 -2.40 1.75
N ILE A 78 -4.85 -1.86 1.14
CA ILE A 78 -4.93 -0.72 0.23
C ILE A 78 -4.76 -1.22 -1.21
N SER A 79 -5.76 -0.97 -2.05
CA SER A 79 -5.77 -1.44 -3.45
C SER A 79 -6.54 -0.49 -4.39
N THR A 80 -6.77 -0.90 -5.63
CA THR A 80 -7.69 -0.19 -6.53
C THR A 80 -9.12 -0.67 -6.34
N GLU A 81 -10.09 0.15 -6.72
CA GLU A 81 -11.53 -0.18 -6.63
C GLU A 81 -11.87 -1.49 -7.37
N ALA A 82 -11.19 -1.78 -8.48
CA ALA A 82 -11.37 -3.01 -9.25
C ALA A 82 -11.12 -4.30 -8.43
N ASN A 83 -10.32 -4.24 -7.37
CA ASN A 83 -10.00 -5.40 -6.52
C ASN A 83 -10.89 -5.48 -5.27
N ARG A 84 -11.79 -4.53 -5.03
CA ARG A 84 -12.62 -4.50 -3.81
C ARG A 84 -13.35 -5.82 -3.58
N LYS A 85 -14.04 -6.34 -4.60
CA LYS A 85 -14.85 -7.57 -4.52
C LYS A 85 -14.05 -8.80 -4.11
N ILE A 86 -12.78 -8.92 -4.54
CA ILE A 86 -11.93 -10.04 -4.12
C ILE A 86 -11.41 -9.84 -2.70
N LEU A 87 -11.08 -8.61 -2.31
CA LEU A 87 -10.62 -8.28 -0.97
C LEU A 87 -11.70 -8.50 0.08
N GLU A 88 -12.96 -8.21 -0.24
CA GLU A 88 -14.12 -8.48 0.63
C GLU A 88 -14.33 -9.98 0.91
N LYS A 89 -13.72 -10.87 0.13
CA LYS A 89 -13.73 -12.33 0.38
C LYS A 89 -12.58 -12.79 1.28
N ILE A 90 -11.62 -11.93 1.60
CA ILE A 90 -10.48 -12.26 2.45
C ILE A 90 -10.82 -11.86 3.90
N ASN A 91 -11.25 -12.85 4.70
CA ASN A 91 -11.72 -12.66 6.08
C ASN A 91 -10.66 -12.16 7.08
N TRP A 92 -9.42 -11.96 6.67
CA TRP A 92 -8.31 -11.57 7.55
C TRP A 92 -7.94 -10.09 7.45
N VAL A 93 -8.60 -9.36 6.55
CA VAL A 93 -8.48 -7.91 6.39
C VAL A 93 -9.64 -7.26 7.14
N ASP A 94 -9.34 -6.28 7.98
CA ASP A 94 -10.36 -5.54 8.74
C ASP A 94 -10.89 -4.34 7.95
N THR A 95 -10.01 -3.64 7.25
CA THR A 95 -10.34 -2.41 6.53
C THR A 95 -9.85 -2.49 5.10
N ILE A 96 -10.72 -2.18 4.14
CA ILE A 96 -10.37 -2.07 2.73
C ILE A 96 -10.39 -0.60 2.35
N VAL A 97 -9.25 -0.07 1.93
CA VAL A 97 -9.11 1.29 1.38
C VAL A 97 -8.83 1.16 -0.11
N THR A 98 -9.61 1.84 -0.93
CA THR A 98 -9.46 1.78 -2.38
C THR A 98 -9.10 3.14 -2.95
N ILE A 99 -8.22 3.13 -3.95
CA ILE A 99 -7.90 4.31 -4.76
C ILE A 99 -8.57 4.21 -6.12
N ASP A 100 -8.96 5.35 -6.67
CA ASP A 100 -9.42 5.46 -8.05
C ASP A 100 -8.23 5.74 -8.97
N ASP A 101 -7.77 4.73 -9.69
CA ASP A 101 -6.66 4.86 -10.62
C ASP A 101 -7.10 5.21 -12.06
N ASN A 102 -8.34 5.67 -12.29
CA ASN A 102 -8.86 6.05 -13.61
C ASN A 102 -8.14 7.26 -14.21
N SER A 103 -7.77 8.24 -13.39
CA SER A 103 -7.01 9.43 -13.76
C SER A 103 -6.03 9.84 -12.64
N ILE A 104 -5.05 10.71 -12.95
CA ILE A 104 -4.10 11.19 -11.93
C ILE A 104 -4.79 12.05 -10.86
N PHE A 105 -5.82 12.80 -11.25
CA PHE A 105 -6.58 13.64 -10.33
C PHE A 105 -7.43 12.78 -9.39
N SER A 106 -8.17 11.82 -9.96
CA SER A 106 -8.92 10.82 -9.19
C SER A 106 -8.03 10.07 -8.20
N LEU A 107 -6.81 9.71 -8.62
CA LEU A 107 -5.85 9.04 -7.76
C LEU A 107 -5.51 9.87 -6.52
N ILE A 108 -5.25 11.17 -6.70
CA ILE A 108 -4.88 12.09 -5.62
C ILE A 108 -6.07 12.36 -4.69
N THR A 109 -7.29 12.48 -5.23
CA THR A 109 -8.48 12.84 -4.45
C THR A 109 -9.25 11.65 -3.89
N SER A 110 -8.92 10.41 -4.27
CA SER A 110 -9.73 9.22 -3.97
C SER A 110 -9.90 8.87 -2.49
N ASN A 111 -9.12 9.49 -1.59
CA ASN A 111 -9.19 9.26 -0.13
C ASN A 111 -8.97 10.58 0.66
N ILE A 112 -9.33 11.72 0.07
CA ILE A 112 -9.43 13.04 0.72
C ILE A 112 -10.92 13.34 0.89
#